data_AF-A0AAW8K751-F1
#
_entry.id   AF-A0AAW8K751-F1
#
_cell.length_a   1.000
_cell.length_b   1.000
_cell.length_c   1.000
_cell.angle_alpha   90.00
_cell.angle_beta   90.00
_cell.angle_gamma   90.00
#
_symmetry.space_group_name_H-M   'P 1'
#
loop_
_entity.id
_entity.type
_entity.pdbx_description
1 polymer ?
#
loop_
_entity_poly.entity_id
_entity_poly.type
_entity_poly.pdbx_seq_one_letter_code
_entity_poly.pdbx_strand_id
1 'polypeptide(L)'
;DYFAHCSEYRIETETFESGEALIDAYDIKGCVFDVLFIDMEMGGMNGIETANAIRTRDEGVSIVFVTSHEEYAIESFQCNPLRFLKKP
;
A
#
# COMPACT_ATOMS: atom_id res chain seq x y z
N ASP A 1 21.95 -17.18 21.23
CA ASP A 1 21.56 -15.94 21.96
C ASP A 1 21.63 -14.65 21.15
N TYR A 2 21.41 -14.65 19.82
CA TYR A 2 21.45 -13.42 18.99
C TYR A 2 20.06 -12.79 18.73
N PHE A 3 18.97 -13.55 18.91
CA PHE A 3 17.60 -13.10 18.60
C PHE A 3 16.76 -12.70 19.83
N ALA A 4 17.31 -12.77 21.04
CA ALA A 4 16.57 -12.56 22.28
C ALA A 4 16.35 -11.07 22.66
N HIS A 5 16.53 -10.15 21.71
CA HIS A 5 16.41 -8.70 21.91
C HIS A 5 15.71 -8.02 20.72
N CYS A 6 14.65 -8.62 20.19
CA CYS A 6 13.68 -7.81 19.46
C CYS A 6 12.86 -7.05 20.51
N SER A 7 13.19 -5.77 20.70
CA SER A 7 12.25 -4.81 21.28
C SER A 7 10.90 -4.98 20.60
N GLU A 8 9.80 -4.98 21.36
CA GLU A 8 8.46 -4.94 20.78
C GLU A 8 8.38 -3.78 19.78
N TYR A 9 8.25 -4.10 18.49
CA TYR A 9 8.07 -3.08 17.47
C TYR A 9 6.67 -2.49 17.65
N ARG A 10 6.61 -1.19 17.95
CA ARG A 10 5.34 -0.46 17.95
C ARG A 10 4.92 -0.23 16.50
N ILE A 11 3.85 -0.90 16.10
CA ILE A 11 3.23 -0.74 14.79
C ILE A 11 2.02 0.16 14.96
N GLU A 12 1.94 1.21 14.15
CA GLU A 12 0.76 2.06 14.04
C GLU A 12 0.05 1.76 12.72
N THR A 13 -1.27 1.74 12.75
CA THR A 13 -2.08 1.38 11.58
C THR A 13 -3.21 2.38 11.40
N GLU A 14 -3.42 2.81 10.16
CA GLU A 14 -4.58 3.60 9.75
C GLU A 14 -5.25 2.88 8.57
N THR A 15 -6.58 2.97 8.50
CA THR A 15 -7.38 2.31 7.46
C THR A 15 -8.10 3.36 6.61
N PHE A 16 -8.16 3.10 5.30
CA PHE A 16 -8.86 3.94 4.34
C PHE A 16 -9.82 3.07 3.52
N GLU A 17 -11.02 3.59 3.29
CA GLU A 17 -12.08 2.88 2.56
C GLU A 17 -12.00 3.10 1.03
N SER A 18 -11.10 3.97 0.57
CA SER A 18 -10.88 4.25 -0.86
C SER A 18 -9.49 4.80 -1.14
N GLY A 19 -9.05 4.73 -2.41
CA GLY A 19 -7.79 5.32 -2.86
C GLY A 19 -7.75 6.84 -2.71
N GLU A 20 -8.87 7.51 -2.94
CA GLU A 20 -9.03 8.95 -2.79
C GLU A 20 -8.82 9.37 -1.32
N ALA A 21 -9.38 8.63 -0.37
CA ALA A 21 -9.21 8.92 1.05
C ALA A 21 -7.74 8.79 1.51
N LEU A 22 -7.01 7.82 0.96
CA LEU A 22 -5.57 7.67 1.19
C LEU A 22 -4.79 8.84 0.58
N ILE A 23 -5.12 9.25 -0.65
CA ILE A 23 -4.49 10.40 -1.32
C ILE A 23 -4.72 11.70 -0.52
N ASP A 24 -5.94 11.93 -0.02
CA ASP A 24 -6.25 13.08 0.82
C ASP A 24 -5.45 13.06 2.14
N ALA A 25 -5.16 11.88 2.69
CA ALA A 25 -4.30 11.77 3.87
C ALA A 25 -2.85 12.23 3.59
N TYR A 26 -2.31 11.93 2.41
CA TYR A 26 -1.02 12.47 1.98
C TYR A 26 -1.10 13.98 1.71
N ASP A 27 -2.08 14.44 0.94
CA ASP A 27 -2.12 15.81 0.43
C ASP A 27 -2.55 16.84 1.48
N ILE A 28 -3.52 16.49 2.33
CA ILE A 28 -4.15 17.44 3.27
C ILE A 28 -3.55 17.30 4.66
N LYS A 29 -3.36 16.05 5.13
CA LYS A 29 -2.87 15.78 6.49
C LYS A 29 -1.35 15.69 6.57
N GLY A 30 -0.67 15.53 5.43
CA GLY A 30 0.79 15.32 5.39
C GLY A 30 1.21 14.00 6.02
N CYS A 31 0.34 12.99 6.00
CA CYS A 31 0.67 11.66 6.51
C CYS A 31 1.77 11.01 5.65
N VAL A 32 2.59 10.18 6.29
CA VAL A 32 3.59 9.33 5.64
C VAL A 32 3.50 7.93 6.20
N PHE A 33 3.80 6.94 5.38
CA PHE A 33 3.71 5.53 5.76
C PHE A 33 4.96 4.78 5.31
N ASP A 34 5.39 3.80 6.11
CA ASP A 34 6.48 2.91 5.72
C ASP A 34 5.98 1.83 4.74
N VAL A 35 4.75 1.36 4.93
CA VAL A 35 4.13 0.28 4.15
C VAL A 35 2.65 0.57 3.92
N LEU A 36 2.19 0.36 2.68
CA LEU A 36 0.79 0.39 2.28
C LEU A 36 0.34 -0.98 1.81
N PHE A 37 -0.81 -1.41 2.32
CA PHE A 37 -1.55 -2.55 1.79
C PHE A 37 -2.71 -2.00 0.96
N ILE A 38 -2.69 -2.24 -0.35
CA ILE A 38 -3.66 -1.66 -1.28
C ILE A 38 -4.48 -2.79 -1.89
N ASP A 39 -5.80 -2.71 -1.74
CA ASP A 39 -6.72 -3.57 -2.45
C ASP A 39 -6.71 -3.23 -3.95
N MET A 40 -6.63 -4.24 -4.82
CA MET A 40 -6.70 -4.04 -6.27
C MET A 40 -8.09 -3.63 -6.76
N GLU A 41 -9.13 -4.08 -6.07
CA GLU A 41 -10.53 -3.90 -6.44
C GLU A 41 -11.22 -2.99 -5.43
N MET A 42 -11.32 -1.71 -5.76
CA MET A 42 -12.02 -0.70 -4.97
C MET A 42 -13.04 0.04 -5.84
N GLY A 43 -14.05 0.64 -5.21
CA GLY A 43 -14.98 1.54 -5.90
C GLY A 43 -14.31 2.90 -6.11
N GLY A 44 -14.33 3.42 -7.35
CA GLY A 44 -13.60 4.63 -7.71
C GLY A 44 -12.23 4.28 -8.28
N MET A 45 -11.16 4.85 -7.72
CA MET A 45 -9.79 4.49 -8.10
C MET A 45 -9.46 3.05 -7.72
N ASN A 46 -8.96 2.27 -8.69
CA ASN A 46 -8.48 0.92 -8.42
C ASN A 46 -7.08 0.94 -7.74
N GLY A 47 -6.56 -0.23 -7.37
CA GLY A 47 -5.28 -0.33 -6.68
C GLY A 47 -4.09 0.21 -7.47
N ILE A 48 -4.06 0.03 -8.80
CA ILE A 48 -2.98 0.54 -9.67
C ILE A 48 -3.04 2.06 -9.77
N GLU A 49 -4.24 2.62 -9.99
CA GLU A 49 -4.43 4.07 -10.05
C GLU A 49 -4.04 4.73 -8.73
N THR A 50 -4.43 4.11 -7.62
CA THR A 50 -4.06 4.54 -6.27
C THR A 50 -2.55 4.49 -6.08
N ALA A 51 -1.90 3.37 -6.38
CA ALA A 51 -0.45 3.23 -6.23
C ALA A 51 0.34 4.22 -7.11
N ASN A 52 -0.11 4.47 -8.35
CA ASN A 52 0.51 5.46 -9.22
C ASN A 52 0.39 6.88 -8.64
N ALA A 53 -0.77 7.24 -8.10
CA ALA A 53 -0.95 8.54 -7.45
C ALA A 53 -0.10 8.67 -6.18
N ILE A 54 0.08 7.58 -5.42
CA ILE A 54 0.98 7.58 -4.27
C ILE A 54 2.44 7.71 -4.71
N ARG A 55 2.87 7.04 -5.79
CA ARG A 55 4.25 7.14 -6.28
C ARG A 55 4.66 8.56 -6.68
N THR A 56 3.72 9.42 -7.08
CA THR A 56 4.03 10.84 -7.34
C THR A 56 4.21 11.68 -6.06
N ARG A 57 3.78 11.16 -4.91
CA ARG A 57 3.82 11.83 -3.58
C ARG A 57 4.91 11.24 -2.69
N ASP A 58 5.10 9.93 -2.80
CA ASP A 58 5.95 9.10 -1.98
C ASP A 58 6.51 7.93 -2.82
N GLU A 59 7.70 8.14 -3.37
CA GLU A 59 8.43 7.11 -4.12
C GLU A 59 9.01 6.03 -3.18
N GLY A 60 9.20 6.34 -1.90
CA GLY A 60 9.89 5.49 -0.92
C GLY A 60 9.00 4.47 -0.23
N VAL A 61 7.68 4.70 -0.14
CA VAL A 61 6.76 3.80 0.55
C VAL A 61 6.73 2.40 -0.07
N SER A 62 6.76 1.37 0.77
CA SER A 62 6.61 -0.01 0.30
C SER A 62 5.14 -0.30 0.02
N ILE A 63 4.82 -0.77 -1.19
CA ILE A 63 3.44 -1.11 -1.57
C ILE A 63 3.28 -2.63 -1.65
N VAL A 64 2.28 -3.16 -0.96
CA VAL A 64 1.85 -4.55 -1.02
C VAL A 64 0.43 -4.58 -1.58
N PHE A 65 0.23 -5.23 -2.73
CA PHE A 65 -1.11 -5.38 -3.29
C PHE A 65 -1.84 -6.58 -2.71
N VAL A 66 -3.13 -6.44 -2.47
CA VAL A 66 -4.02 -7.48 -1.98
C VAL A 66 -5.10 -7.75 -3.03
N THR A 67 -5.13 -8.94 -3.61
CA THR A 67 -6.00 -9.24 -4.77
C THR A 67 -6.43 -10.71 -4.83
N SER A 68 -7.62 -10.99 -5.35
CA SER A 68 -8.11 -12.33 -5.70
C SER A 68 -7.64 -12.79 -7.09
N HIS A 69 -7.10 -11.87 -7.89
CA HIS A 69 -6.80 -12.03 -9.32
C HIS A 69 -5.29 -11.84 -9.55
N GLU A 70 -4.64 -12.86 -10.12
CA GLU A 70 -3.18 -12.89 -10.33
C GLU A 70 -2.76 -12.10 -11.57
N GLU A 71 -3.66 -11.91 -12.53
CA GLU A 71 -3.45 -11.18 -13.78
C GLU A 71 -3.00 -9.73 -13.56
N TYR A 72 -3.45 -9.09 -12.47
CA TYR A 72 -3.07 -7.73 -12.12
C TYR A 72 -1.60 -7.57 -11.73
N ALA A 73 -0.88 -8.67 -11.43
CA ALA A 73 0.53 -8.61 -11.07
C ALA A 73 1.40 -8.05 -12.20
N ILE A 74 1.05 -8.33 -13.46
CA ILE A 74 1.78 -7.84 -14.62
C ILE A 74 1.52 -6.33 -14.81
N GLU A 75 0.26 -5.90 -14.74
CA GLU A 75 -0.15 -4.51 -14.98
C GLU A 75 0.39 -3.54 -13.92
N SER A 76 0.54 -4.02 -12.69
CA SER A 76 1.04 -3.26 -11.55
C SER A 76 2.57 -3.22 -11.45
N PHE A 77 3.30 -3.90 -12.33
CA PHE A 77 4.78 -3.91 -12.33
C PHE A 77 5.37 -2.50 -12.39
N GLN A 78 4.72 -1.59 -13.11
CA GLN A 78 5.11 -0.17 -13.19
C GLN A 78 5.06 0.57 -11.86
N CYS A 79 4.24 0.11 -10.90
CA CYS A 79 4.13 0.69 -9.56
C CYS A 79 5.26 0.24 -8.63
N ASN A 80 6.13 -0.68 -9.07
CA ASN A 80 7.21 -1.29 -8.30
C ASN A 80 6.75 -1.77 -6.90
N PRO A 81 5.80 -2.73 -6.83
CA PRO A 81 5.32 -3.25 -5.56
C PRO A 81 6.38 -4.15 -4.90
N LEU A 82 6.40 -4.14 -3.57
CA LEU A 82 7.23 -5.03 -2.77
C LEU A 82 6.74 -6.49 -2.85
N ARG A 83 5.42 -6.69 -2.81
CA ARG A 83 4.79 -8.03 -2.78
C ARG A 83 3.32 -7.99 -3.21
N PHE A 84 2.80 -9.15 -3.60
CA PHE A 84 1.37 -9.42 -3.74
C PHE A 84 0.92 -10.43 -2.69
N LEU A 85 -0.26 -10.19 -2.12
CA LEU A 85 -0.98 -11.10 -1.25
C LEU A 85 -2.27 -11.52 -1.94
N LYS A 86 -2.44 -12.84 -2.09
CA LYS A 86 -3.66 -13.40 -2.65
C LYS A 86 -4.75 -13.39 -1.57
N LYS A 87 -5.91 -12.81 -1.89
CA LYS A 87 -7.11 -12.89 -1.04
C LYS A 87 -7.60 -14.33 -0.97
N PRO A 88 -8.19 -14.76 0.17
CA PRO A 88 -8.87 -16.05 0.26
C PRO A 88 -10.11 -16.14 -0.64
#